data_AF-A0A699QBR3-F1
#
_entry.id   AF-A0A699QBR3-F1
#
_cell.length_a   1.000
_cell.length_b   1.000
_cell.length_c   1.000
_cell.angle_alpha   90.00
_cell.angle_beta   90.00
_cell.angle_gamma   90.00
#
_symmetry.space_group_name_H-M   'P 1'
#
loop_
_entity.id
_entity.type
_entity.pdbx_description
1 polymer ?
#
loop_
_entity_poly.entity_id
_entity_poly.type
_entity_poly.pdbx_seq_one_letter_code
_entity_poly.pdbx_strand_id
1 'polypeptide(L)' 'HMAYRSAYYPVKDVIDGDLCGQFHMLTLEKQRKIADELDTTRGKILMKLEHVRNKIV' A
#
# COMPACT_ATOMS: atom_id res chain seq x y z
N HIS A 1 -6.01 -7.85 9.30
CA HIS A 1 -4.92 -8.15 8.34
C HIS A 1 -3.68 -8.74 9.00
N MET A 2 -3.02 -8.07 9.96
CA MET A 2 -1.76 -8.58 10.56
C MET A 2 -1.91 -9.96 11.19
N ALA A 3 -3.00 -10.21 11.92
CA ALA A 3 -3.31 -11.54 12.45
C ALA A 3 -3.50 -12.60 11.34
N TYR A 4 -4.07 -12.22 10.20
CA TYR A 4 -4.26 -13.12 9.06
C TYR A 4 -2.91 -13.52 8.42
N ARG A 5 -2.03 -12.55 8.17
CA ARG A 5 -0.69 -12.85 7.63
C ARG A 5 0.24 -13.51 8.65
N SER A 6 -0.04 -13.35 9.94
CA SER A 6 0.71 -13.97 11.04
C SER A 6 0.00 -15.19 11.65
N ALA A 7 -0.80 -15.91 10.86
CA ALA A 7 -1.69 -16.97 11.38
C ALA A 7 -0.95 -18.07 12.15
N TYR A 8 0.29 -18.38 11.77
CA TYR A 8 1.12 -19.40 12.43
C TYR A 8 2.42 -18.83 13.02
N TYR A 9 3.04 -17.88 12.32
CA TYR A 9 4.27 -17.20 12.75
C TYR A 9 4.16 -15.70 12.47
N PRO A 10 4.78 -14.84 13.29
CA PRO A 10 4.81 -13.40 13.03
C PRO A 10 5.42 -13.09 11.67
N VAL A 11 4.77 -12.21 10.90
CA VAL A 11 5.37 -11.65 9.68
C VAL A 11 6.65 -10.90 10.03
N LYS A 12 7.71 -11.15 9.26
CA LYS A 12 9.01 -10.49 9.40
C LYS A 12 9.53 -10.07 8.03
N ASP A 13 9.96 -8.81 7.91
CA ASP A 13 10.58 -8.24 6.71
C ASP A 13 9.76 -8.37 5.40
N VAL A 14 8.43 -8.46 5.51
CA VAL A 14 7.50 -8.58 4.38
C VAL A 14 6.41 -7.52 4.45
N ILE A 15 6.13 -6.89 3.30
CA ILE A 15 5.04 -5.93 3.12
C ILE A 15 3.99 -6.55 2.19
N ASP A 16 2.71 -6.37 2.51
CA ASP A 16 1.62 -6.86 1.69
C ASP A 16 1.34 -5.92 0.50
N GLY A 17 1.87 -6.29 -0.66
CA GLY A 17 1.70 -5.53 -1.90
C GLY A 17 0.24 -5.48 -2.39
N ASP A 18 -0.55 -6.53 -2.16
CA ASP A 18 -1.96 -6.58 -2.56
C ASP A 18 -2.76 -5.58 -1.75
N LEU A 19 -2.53 -5.51 -0.43
CA LEU A 19 -3.14 -4.51 0.42
C LEU A 19 -2.76 -3.09 -0.01
N CYS A 20 -1.48 -2.83 -0.27
CA CYS A 20 -1.03 -1.53 -0.77
C CYS A 20 -1.67 -1.16 -2.12
N GLY A 21 -1.87 -2.13 -3.01
CA GLY A 21 -2.55 -1.96 -4.30
C GLY A 21 -3.99 -1.45 -4.17
N GLN A 22 -4.67 -1.73 -3.05
CA GLN A 22 -6.04 -1.27 -2.80
C GLN A 22 -6.15 0.25 -2.59
N PHE A 23 -5.05 0.98 -2.49
CA PHE A 23 -5.04 2.43 -2.30
C PHE A 23 -5.96 3.17 -3.30
N HIS A 24 -5.98 2.74 -4.57
CA HIS A 24 -6.81 3.38 -5.60
C HIS A 24 -8.32 3.17 -5.40
N MET A 25 -8.72 2.17 -4.61
CA MET A 25 -10.14 1.86 -4.30
C MET A 25 -10.67 2.66 -3.12
N LEU A 26 -9.80 3.32 -2.36
CA LEU A 26 -10.20 4.17 -1.25
C LEU A 26 -10.92 5.42 -1.74
N THR A 27 -11.74 6.04 -0.88
CA THR A 27 -12.33 7.35 -1.17
C THR A 27 -11.24 8.40 -1.34
N LEU A 28 -11.51 9.44 -2.12
CA LEU A 28 -10.56 10.53 -2.35
C LEU A 28 -10.08 11.20 -1.06
N GLU A 29 -10.99 11.34 -0.08
CA GLU A 29 -10.67 11.87 1.24
C GLU A 29 -9.63 11.01 1.97
N LYS A 30 -9.82 9.68 1.99
CA LYS A 30 -8.87 8.75 2.61
C LYS A 30 -7.53 8.73 1.86
N GLN A 31 -7.56 8.77 0.53
CA GLN A 31 -6.34 8.84 -0.28
C GLN A 31 -5.54 10.11 0.02
N ARG A 32 -6.22 11.26 0.18
CA ARG A 32 -5.58 12.53 0.56
C ARG A 32 -4.99 12.46 1.96
N LYS A 33 -5.79 12.02 2.95
CA LYS A 33 -5.32 11.88 4.34
C LYS A 33 -4.05 11.04 4.45
N ILE A 34 -4.01 9.88 3.77
CA ILE A 34 -2.83 9.02 3.73
C ILE A 34 -1.65 9.70 3.03
N ALA A 35 -1.90 10.43 1.93
CA ALA A 35 -0.85 11.15 1.24
C ALA A 35 -0.25 12.27 2.10
N ASP A 36 -1.08 12.98 2.86
CA ASP A 36 -0.67 14.03 3.79
C ASP A 36 0.15 13.44 4.94
N GLU A 37 -0.26 12.30 5.52
CA GLU A 37 0.50 11.57 6.56
C GLU A 37 1.88 11.06 6.08
N LEU A 38 2.05 10.91 4.77
CA LEU A 38 3.29 10.44 4.13
C LEU A 38 4.09 11.58 3.48
N ASP A 39 3.74 12.84 3.74
CA ASP A 39 4.37 14.05 3.16
C ASP A 39 4.52 13.97 1.63
N THR A 40 3.49 13.44 0.96
CA THR A 40 3.52 13.16 -0.48
C THR A 40 2.20 13.51 -1.14
N THR A 41 2.06 13.17 -2.42
CA THR A 41 0.80 13.34 -3.15
C THR A 41 0.23 12.00 -3.56
N ARG A 42 -1.11 11.91 -3.65
CA ARG A 42 -1.81 10.74 -4.18
C ARG A 42 -1.21 10.24 -5.49
N GLY A 43 -0.89 11.15 -6.41
CA GLY A 43 -0.30 10.82 -7.71
C GLY A 43 1.06 10.13 -7.58
N LYS A 44 1.92 10.62 -6.69
CA LYS A 44 3.22 9.99 -6.41
C LYS A 44 3.07 8.59 -5.81
N ILE A 45 2.10 8.38 -4.92
CA ILE A 45 1.81 7.05 -4.36
C ILE A 45 1.38 6.09 -5.46
N LEU A 46 0.41 6.48 -6.30
CA LEU A 46 -0.08 5.64 -7.41
C LEU A 46 1.05 5.28 -8.37
N MET A 47 1.86 6.26 -8.77
CA MET A 47 3.01 6.04 -9.64
C MET A 47 4.03 5.08 -9.01
N LYS A 48 4.28 5.19 -7.70
CA LYS A 48 5.21 4.29 -6.99
C LYS A 48 4.67 2.86 -6.90
N LEU A 49 3.37 2.69 -6.62
CA LEU A 49 2.73 1.36 -6.60
C LEU A 49 2.79 0.68 -7.97
N GLU A 50 2.48 1.43 -9.03
CA GLU A 50 2.58 0.93 -10.40
C GLU A 50 4.00 0.55 -10.79
N HIS A 51 4.98 1.41 -10.46
CA HIS A 51 6.40 1.16 -10.73
C HIS A 51 6.92 -0.11 -10.05
N VAL A 52 6.51 -0.36 -8.79
CA VAL A 52 6.90 -1.59 -8.07
C VAL A 52 6.26 -2.81 -8.73
N ARG A 53 4.98 -2.74 -9.10
CA ARG A 53 4.28 -3.84 -9.78
C ARG A 53 4.94 -4.21 -11.10
N ASN A 54 5.26 -3.21 -11.92
CA ASN A 54 5.85 -3.42 -13.26
C ASN A 54 7.30 -3.94 -13.22
N LYS A 55 7.96 -3.94 -12.06
CA LYS A 55 9.32 -4.49 -11.89
C LYS A 55 9.35 -5.99 -11.57
N ILE A 56 8.21 -6.56 -11.21
CA ILE A 56 8.09 -7.96 -10.79
C ILE A 56 7.47 -8.81 -11.90
N VAL A 57 6.71 -8.18 -12.82
CA VAL A 57 6.13 -8.78 -14.02
C VAL A 57 7.12 -8.75 -15.17
#